data_AF-A0A519UKP5-F1
#
_entry.id   AF-A0A519UKP5-F1
#
_cell.length_a   1.000
_cell.length_b   1.000
_cell.length_c   1.000
_cell.angle_alpha   90.00
_cell.angle_beta   90.00
_cell.angle_gamma   90.00
#
_symmetry.space_group_name_H-M   'P 1'
#
loop_
_entity.id
_entity.type
_entity.pdbx_description
1 polymer ?
#
loop_
_entity_poly.entity_id
_entity_poly.type
_entity_poly.pdbx_seq_one_letter_code
_entity_poly.pdbx_strand_id
1 'polypeptide(L)'
;MRIAIIGGGLTGLTLAYYLQKAGVAYDLFEASPRPGGNLLSPQAPEGYQLEAGPNSLLLSAELEELLLELGLQDHIQEAAPVSQHRFVLRGGQYRALPASPPALLASGFFSLKTKLRLLGELLRRPAPPVPGETVAAFFERHFGPEVVQYAVNPFVAGIYAGDPAELLLSLTFPQLAALETQYGSLLRGLAKGPKTGSRRRTITLRGGVQALTD
;
A
#
# COMPACT_ATOMS: atom_id res chain seq x y z
N MET A 1 15.01 34.33 -0.30
CA MET A 1 13.66 33.78 -0.10
C MET A 1 13.71 32.84 1.08
N ARG A 2 12.79 32.92 2.04
CA ARG A 2 12.76 32.07 3.23
C ARG A 2 11.43 31.31 3.24
N ILE A 3 11.48 29.99 3.36
CA ILE A 3 10.32 29.10 3.25
C ILE A 3 9.86 28.68 4.65
N ALA A 4 8.57 28.84 4.97
CA ALA A 4 8.00 28.30 6.20
C ALA A 4 7.38 26.92 5.91
N ILE A 5 7.73 25.92 6.72
CA ILE A 5 7.21 24.54 6.67
C ILE A 5 6.37 24.32 7.93
N ILE A 6 5.09 23.98 7.75
CA ILE A 6 4.17 23.69 8.85
C ILE A 6 3.97 22.18 8.94
N GLY A 7 4.45 21.58 10.03
CA GLY A 7 4.44 20.15 10.31
C GLY A 7 5.81 19.50 10.11
N GLY A 8 6.33 18.90 11.17
CA GLY A 8 7.57 18.12 11.24
C GLY A 8 7.36 16.61 11.09
N GLY A 9 6.31 16.19 10.38
CA GLY A 9 6.15 14.79 9.96
C GLY A 9 7.07 14.44 8.79
N LEU A 10 7.06 13.17 8.34
CA LEU A 10 7.89 12.69 7.23
C LEU A 10 7.91 13.64 6.03
N THR A 11 6.75 14.09 5.54
CA THR A 11 6.66 15.02 4.41
C THR A 11 7.38 16.35 4.65
N GLY A 12 7.22 16.95 5.83
CA GLY A 12 7.85 18.22 6.17
C GLY A 12 9.36 18.10 6.35
N LEU A 13 9.80 17.00 6.97
CA LEU A 13 11.22 16.68 7.13
C LEU A 13 11.90 16.40 5.79
N THR A 14 11.25 15.64 4.89
CA THR A 14 11.78 15.41 3.54
C THR A 14 11.90 16.74 2.76
N LEU A 15 10.91 17.64 2.87
CA LEU A 15 11.00 18.96 2.25
C LEU A 15 12.17 19.78 2.83
N ALA A 16 12.28 19.85 4.15
CA ALA A 16 13.38 20.53 4.85
C ALA A 16 14.74 19.98 4.41
N TYR A 17 14.88 18.66 4.32
CA TYR A 17 16.09 17.98 3.87
C TYR A 17 16.51 18.41 2.46
N TYR A 18 15.60 18.39 1.49
CA TYR A 18 15.93 18.80 0.12
C TYR A 18 16.16 20.30 -0.03
N LEU A 19 15.46 21.15 0.73
CA LEU A 19 15.75 22.59 0.76
C LEU A 19 17.13 22.88 1.35
N GLN A 20 17.53 22.14 2.39
CA GLN A 20 18.85 22.23 2.98
C GLN A 20 19.94 21.86 1.98
N LYS A 21 19.78 20.75 1.24
CA LYS A 21 20.70 20.35 0.17
C LYS A 21 20.81 21.39 -0.94
N ALA A 22 19.72 22.08 -1.24
CA ALA A 22 19.67 23.16 -2.22
C ALA A 22 20.21 24.51 -1.69
N GLY A 23 20.63 24.60 -0.43
CA GLY A 23 21.09 25.86 0.18
C GLY A 23 19.98 26.89 0.38
N VAL A 24 18.71 26.46 0.41
CA VAL A 24 17.55 27.34 0.56
C VAL A 24 17.18 27.43 2.04
N ALA A 25 17.13 28.64 2.58
CA ALA A 25 16.77 28.87 3.97
C ALA A 25 15.28 28.54 4.23
N TYR A 26 15.03 27.81 5.32
CA TYR A 26 13.69 27.44 5.77
C TYR A 26 13.54 27.58 7.28
N ASP A 27 12.29 27.70 7.73
CA ASP A 27 11.87 27.55 9.11
C ASP A 27 10.85 26.41 9.18
N LEU A 28 11.07 25.44 10.07
CA LEU A 28 10.15 24.32 10.29
C LEU A 28 9.45 24.49 11.63
N PHE A 29 8.12 24.40 11.62
CA PHE A 29 7.28 24.51 12.79
C PHE A 29 6.56 23.18 13.02
N GLU A 30 6.82 22.53 14.15
CA GLU A 30 6.13 21.32 14.58
C GLU A 30 5.36 21.60 15.86
N ALA A 31 4.11 21.14 15.91
CA ALA A 31 3.22 21.42 17.04
C ALA A 31 3.50 20.49 18.25
N SER A 32 3.94 19.27 17.99
CA SER A 32 4.26 18.27 19.00
C SER A 32 5.71 18.43 19.54
N PRO A 33 6.06 17.82 20.68
CA PRO A 33 7.38 18.00 21.28
C PRO A 33 8.52 17.29 20.53
N ARG A 34 8.22 16.58 19.44
CA ARG A 34 9.19 15.82 18.64
C ARG A 34 8.81 15.86 17.14
N PRO A 35 9.78 15.79 16.23
CA PRO A 35 9.49 15.55 14.82
C PRO A 35 9.09 14.07 14.56
N GLY A 36 8.83 13.74 13.30
CA GLY A 36 8.52 12.38 12.81
C GLY A 36 7.04 12.12 12.53
N GLY A 37 6.14 12.89 13.17
CA GLY A 37 4.70 12.73 12.98
C GLY A 37 4.24 11.31 13.32
N ASN A 38 3.62 10.62 12.35
CA ASN A 38 3.11 9.26 12.49
C ASN A 38 4.21 8.18 12.58
N LEU A 39 5.46 8.49 12.24
CA LEU A 39 6.57 7.55 12.42
C LEU A 39 7.00 7.59 13.89
N LEU A 40 6.53 6.61 14.66
CA LEU A 40 6.72 6.54 16.09
C LEU A 40 6.98 5.10 16.49
N SER A 41 8.18 4.84 17.01
CA SER A 41 8.68 3.50 17.30
C SER A 41 9.10 3.40 18.79
N PRO A 42 8.13 3.35 19.74
CA PRO A 42 8.46 3.35 21.15
C PRO A 42 9.09 2.02 21.59
N GLN A 43 10.03 2.09 22.54
CA GLN A 43 10.58 0.90 23.19
C GLN A 43 9.59 0.37 24.23
N ALA A 44 9.35 -0.93 24.22
CA ALA A 44 8.53 -1.59 25.24
C ALA A 44 9.38 -2.04 26.46
N PRO A 45 8.78 -2.19 27.65
CA PRO A 45 9.46 -2.63 28.88
C PRO A 45 10.21 -3.97 28.77
N GLU A 46 9.84 -4.82 27.81
CA GLU A 46 10.37 -6.19 27.65
C GLU A 46 11.34 -6.33 26.47
N GLY A 47 11.89 -5.21 25.98
CA GLY A 47 12.86 -5.22 24.87
C GLY A 47 12.23 -5.40 23.48
N TYR A 48 10.90 -5.33 23.37
CA TYR A 48 10.22 -5.27 22.07
C TYR A 48 10.35 -3.89 21.44
N GLN A 49 10.53 -3.88 20.13
CA GLN A 49 10.35 -2.71 19.30
C GLN A 49 8.87 -2.64 18.88
N LEU A 50 8.17 -1.59 19.31
CA LEU A 50 6.79 -1.33 18.89
C LEU A 50 6.77 -0.30 17.77
N GLU A 51 5.68 -0.30 17.02
CA GLU A 51 5.35 0.70 16.01
C GLU A 51 3.95 1.25 16.30
N ALA A 52 3.86 2.54 16.61
CA ALA A 52 2.60 3.22 16.93
C ALA A 52 1.93 3.83 15.68
N GLY A 53 2.52 3.65 14.49
CA GLY A 53 1.99 4.12 13.22
C GLY A 53 2.35 3.16 12.07
N PRO A 54 3.05 3.61 11.01
CA PRO A 54 3.51 2.71 9.97
C PRO A 54 4.44 1.64 10.55
N ASN A 55 4.25 0.39 10.15
CA ASN A 55 5.07 -0.73 10.63
C ASN A 55 6.20 -1.10 9.66
N SER A 56 6.05 -0.70 8.39
CA SER A 56 6.97 -1.07 7.32
C SER A 56 6.85 -0.11 6.15
N LEU A 57 7.88 -0.08 5.31
CA LEU A 57 7.96 0.70 4.08
C LEU A 57 8.07 -0.23 2.88
N LEU A 58 7.58 0.22 1.72
CA LEU A 58 7.87 -0.43 0.44
C LEU A 58 9.08 0.25 -0.18
N LEU A 59 10.20 -0.47 -0.28
CA LEU A 59 11.45 0.06 -0.80
C LEU A 59 11.31 0.37 -2.29
N SER A 60 11.21 1.66 -2.62
CA SER A 60 11.36 2.20 -3.98
C SER A 60 12.80 2.65 -4.21
N ALA A 61 13.15 2.94 -5.47
CA ALA A 61 14.49 3.43 -5.79
C ALA A 61 14.79 4.77 -5.10
N GLU A 62 13.79 5.66 -5.03
CA GLU A 62 13.89 6.97 -4.39
C GLU A 62 14.06 6.84 -2.88
N LEU A 63 13.38 5.88 -2.24
CA LEU A 63 13.56 5.62 -0.82
C LEU A 63 14.92 4.97 -0.54
N GLU A 64 15.38 4.06 -1.39
CA GLU A 64 16.70 3.43 -1.26
C GLU A 64 17.83 4.46 -1.38
N GLU A 65 17.71 5.40 -2.32
CA GLU A 65 18.62 6.54 -2.45
C GLU A 65 18.59 7.44 -1.22
N LEU A 66 17.39 7.80 -0.73
CA LEU A 66 17.26 8.61 0.49
C LEU A 66 17.91 7.92 1.71
N LEU A 67 17.69 6.61 1.89
CA LEU A 67 18.29 5.87 2.99
C LEU A 67 19.82 5.83 2.89
N LEU A 68 20.37 5.73 1.68
CA LEU A 68 21.82 5.83 1.45
C LEU A 68 22.36 7.22 1.81
N GLU A 69 21.68 8.28 1.39
CA GLU A 69 22.09 9.65 1.69
C GLU A 69 22.03 9.98 3.19
N LEU A 70 21.13 9.32 3.93
CA LEU A 70 21.01 9.42 5.38
C LEU A 70 21.96 8.47 6.15
N GLY A 71 22.71 7.60 5.44
CA GLY A 71 23.60 6.62 6.07
C GLY A 71 22.87 5.47 6.76
N LEU A 72 21.63 5.20 6.39
CA LEU A 72 20.74 4.20 6.99
C LEU A 72 20.70 2.86 6.24
N GLN A 73 21.54 2.66 5.21
CA GLN A 73 21.54 1.43 4.41
C GLN A 73 21.76 0.16 5.28
N ASP A 74 22.64 0.23 6.28
CA ASP A 74 22.98 -0.89 7.17
C ASP A 74 21.91 -1.14 8.25
N HIS A 75 20.92 -0.25 8.33
CA HIS A 75 19.77 -0.37 9.23
C HIS A 75 18.60 -1.08 8.56
N ILE A 76 18.62 -1.29 7.23
CA ILE A 76 17.52 -1.94 6.51
C ILE A 76 17.32 -3.37 7.00
N GLN A 77 16.09 -3.69 7.38
CA GLN A 77 15.65 -5.03 7.76
C GLN A 77 14.51 -5.47 6.84
N GLU A 78 14.71 -6.55 6.10
CA GLU A 78 13.67 -7.11 5.24
C GLU A 78 12.63 -7.89 6.05
N ALA A 79 11.37 -7.83 5.60
CA ALA A 79 10.31 -8.62 6.20
C ALA A 79 10.61 -10.13 6.08
N ALA A 80 10.43 -10.86 7.18
CA ALA A 80 10.69 -12.30 7.22
C ALA A 80 9.83 -13.05 6.17
N PRO A 81 10.30 -14.17 5.57
CA PRO A 81 9.58 -14.90 4.53
C PRO A 81 8.15 -15.32 4.90
N VAL A 82 7.90 -15.60 6.19
CA VAL A 82 6.57 -15.94 6.72
C VAL A 82 5.52 -14.86 6.46
N SER A 83 5.92 -13.59 6.32
CA SER A 83 5.05 -12.44 6.04
C SER A 83 4.36 -12.49 4.66
N GLN A 84 4.75 -13.43 3.79
CA GLN A 84 4.13 -13.60 2.48
C GLN A 84 2.73 -14.20 2.55
N HIS A 85 2.40 -14.90 3.64
CA HIS A 85 1.08 -15.50 3.84
C HIS A 85 0.10 -14.48 4.43
N ARG A 86 -0.96 -14.19 3.68
CA ARG A 86 -2.05 -13.31 4.14
C ARG A 86 -3.28 -14.12 4.47
N PHE A 87 -3.91 -13.82 5.60
CA PHE A 87 -5.10 -14.51 6.07
C PHE A 87 -6.27 -13.54 6.18
N VAL A 88 -7.46 -14.03 5.85
CA VAL A 88 -8.72 -13.30 6.01
C VAL A 88 -9.66 -14.15 6.85
N LEU A 89 -10.37 -13.51 7.80
CA LEU A 89 -11.39 -14.18 8.58
C LEU A 89 -12.63 -14.42 7.72
N ARG A 90 -13.03 -15.67 7.55
CA ARG A 90 -14.18 -16.07 6.74
C ARG A 90 -14.90 -17.26 7.37
N GLY A 91 -16.19 -17.09 7.65
CA GLY A 91 -17.00 -18.12 8.29
C GLY A 91 -16.46 -18.54 9.66
N GLY A 92 -15.96 -17.58 10.45
CA GLY A 92 -15.38 -17.82 11.78
C GLY A 92 -13.97 -18.43 11.79
N GLN A 93 -13.33 -18.62 10.64
CA GLN A 93 -11.99 -19.21 10.55
C GLN A 93 -11.04 -18.33 9.71
N TYR A 94 -9.78 -18.22 10.12
CA TYR A 94 -8.74 -17.61 9.30
C TYR A 94 -8.40 -18.52 8.12
N ARG A 95 -8.50 -17.97 6.90
CA ARG A 95 -8.18 -18.69 5.67
C ARG A 95 -7.09 -17.95 4.91
N ALA A 96 -6.10 -18.70 4.44
CA ALA A 96 -5.04 -18.15 3.61
C ALA A 96 -5.61 -17.67 2.27
N LEU A 97 -5.25 -16.44 1.88
CA LEU A 97 -5.54 -15.93 0.55
C LEU A 97 -4.66 -16.65 -0.48
N PRO A 98 -5.23 -17.10 -1.62
CA PRO A 98 -4.44 -17.70 -2.68
C PRO A 98 -3.38 -16.74 -3.22
N ALA A 99 -2.12 -17.17 -3.21
CA ALA A 99 -0.99 -16.33 -3.62
C ALA A 99 -0.76 -16.26 -5.14
N SER A 100 -1.48 -17.07 -5.93
CA SER A 100 -1.33 -17.13 -7.39
C SER A 100 -2.63 -17.57 -8.07
N PRO A 101 -2.82 -17.29 -9.38
CA PRO A 101 -3.99 -17.75 -10.11
C PRO A 101 -4.19 -19.28 -10.09
N PRO A 102 -3.15 -20.13 -10.27
CA PRO A 102 -3.32 -21.58 -10.13
C PRO A 102 -3.78 -21.98 -8.72
N ALA A 103 -3.21 -21.39 -7.67
CA ALA A 103 -3.62 -21.64 -6.29
C ALA A 103 -5.07 -21.19 -6.05
N LEU A 104 -5.50 -20.08 -6.65
CA LEU A 104 -6.87 -19.59 -6.55
C LEU A 104 -7.86 -20.59 -7.15
N LEU A 105 -7.55 -21.11 -8.34
CA LEU A 105 -8.39 -22.10 -9.02
C LEU A 105 -8.43 -23.44 -8.28
N ALA A 106 -7.31 -23.89 -7.72
CA ALA A 106 -7.23 -25.14 -6.96
C ALA A 106 -7.85 -25.03 -5.54
N SER A 107 -7.83 -23.84 -4.93
CA SER A 107 -8.34 -23.65 -3.57
C SER A 107 -9.87 -23.60 -3.48
N GLY A 108 -10.41 -23.97 -2.32
CA GLY A 108 -11.80 -23.73 -1.96
C GLY A 108 -12.07 -22.32 -1.40
N PHE A 109 -11.16 -21.35 -1.61
CA PHE A 109 -11.32 -20.02 -1.03
C PHE A 109 -12.51 -19.28 -1.66
N PHE A 110 -12.59 -19.20 -2.99
CA PHE A 110 -13.72 -18.57 -3.70
C PHE A 110 -14.71 -19.61 -4.23
N SER A 111 -15.99 -19.25 -4.26
CA SER A 111 -17.04 -20.09 -4.86
C SER A 111 -16.82 -20.33 -6.36
N LEU A 112 -17.39 -21.40 -6.90
CA LEU A 112 -17.34 -21.68 -8.35
C LEU A 112 -17.93 -20.53 -9.17
N LYS A 113 -19.00 -19.89 -8.68
CA LYS A 113 -19.60 -18.71 -9.30
C LYS A 113 -18.60 -17.55 -9.43
N THR A 114 -17.83 -17.30 -8.39
CA THR A 114 -16.80 -16.24 -8.40
C THR A 114 -15.63 -16.61 -9.30
N LYS A 115 -15.21 -17.88 -9.32
CA LYS A 115 -14.19 -18.35 -10.27
C LYS A 115 -14.64 -18.16 -11.72
N LEU A 116 -15.90 -18.47 -12.05
CA LEU A 116 -16.45 -18.23 -13.38
C LEU A 116 -16.50 -16.73 -13.72
N ARG A 117 -16.84 -15.86 -12.75
CA ARG A 117 -16.77 -14.40 -12.95
C ARG A 117 -15.36 -13.90 -13.21
N LEU A 118 -14.37 -14.41 -12.46
CA LEU A 118 -12.96 -14.09 -12.69
C LEU A 118 -12.52 -14.47 -14.11
N LEU A 119 -12.93 -15.64 -14.61
CA LEU A 119 -12.65 -16.05 -15.99
C LEU A 119 -13.38 -15.16 -17.01
N GLY A 120 -14.64 -14.85 -16.77
CA GLY A 120 -15.44 -13.95 -17.61
C GLY A 120 -14.89 -12.52 -17.66
N GLU A 121 -14.19 -12.08 -16.62
CA GLU A 121 -13.56 -10.76 -16.55
C GLU A 121 -12.57 -10.54 -17.71
N LEU A 122 -11.87 -11.60 -18.14
CA LEU A 122 -10.94 -11.58 -19.28
C LEU A 122 -11.59 -11.18 -20.61
N LEU A 123 -12.92 -11.30 -20.71
CA LEU A 123 -13.70 -11.00 -21.92
C LEU A 123 -14.30 -9.59 -21.89
N ARG A 124 -14.16 -8.82 -20.80
CA ARG A 124 -14.70 -7.46 -20.70
C ARG A 124 -14.10 -6.55 -21.78
N ARG A 125 -14.93 -5.67 -22.32
CA ARG A 125 -14.51 -4.67 -23.32
C ARG A 125 -14.09 -3.36 -22.62
N PRO A 126 -13.19 -2.58 -23.22
CA PRO A 126 -12.87 -1.24 -22.73
C PRO A 126 -14.12 -0.41 -22.47
N ALA A 127 -14.12 0.32 -21.36
CA ALA A 127 -15.22 1.19 -20.95
C ALA A 127 -14.66 2.53 -20.41
N PRO A 128 -15.37 3.64 -20.60
CA PRO A 128 -14.98 4.92 -20.00
C PRO A 128 -15.06 4.85 -18.47
N PRO A 129 -14.26 5.63 -17.73
CA PRO A 129 -14.37 5.70 -16.28
C PRO A 129 -15.76 6.17 -15.85
N VAL A 130 -16.29 5.58 -14.78
CA VAL A 130 -17.56 6.00 -14.19
C VAL A 130 -17.29 7.10 -13.15
N PRO A 131 -17.80 8.33 -13.33
CA PRO A 131 -17.58 9.41 -12.37
C PRO A 131 -18.14 9.05 -10.98
N GLY A 132 -17.37 9.32 -9.93
CA GLY A 132 -17.79 9.06 -8.55
C GLY A 132 -17.88 7.58 -8.18
N GLU A 133 -17.36 6.67 -9.01
CA GLU A 133 -17.40 5.24 -8.72
C GLU A 133 -16.54 4.88 -7.51
N THR A 134 -17.14 4.12 -6.60
CA THR A 134 -16.47 3.65 -5.38
C THR A 134 -15.66 2.39 -5.66
N VAL A 135 -14.67 2.11 -4.80
CA VAL A 135 -13.85 0.91 -4.90
C VAL A 135 -14.73 -0.35 -4.86
N ALA A 136 -15.72 -0.41 -3.96
CA ALA A 136 -16.64 -1.54 -3.86
C ALA A 136 -17.44 -1.74 -5.16
N ALA A 137 -18.05 -0.68 -5.69
CA ALA A 137 -18.86 -0.75 -6.91
C ALA A 137 -18.04 -1.23 -8.12
N PHE A 138 -16.84 -0.70 -8.28
CA PHE A 138 -15.91 -1.09 -9.33
C PHE A 138 -15.56 -2.59 -9.28
N PHE A 139 -15.12 -3.08 -8.12
CA PHE A 139 -14.75 -4.49 -8.00
C PHE A 139 -15.96 -5.43 -8.03
N GLU A 140 -17.13 -4.98 -7.56
CA GLU A 140 -18.35 -5.77 -7.61
C GLU A 140 -18.78 -6.05 -9.06
N ARG A 141 -18.78 -5.03 -9.93
CA ARG A 141 -19.15 -5.24 -11.34
C ARG A 141 -18.12 -6.05 -12.12
N HIS A 142 -16.85 -6.03 -11.74
CA HIS A 142 -15.81 -6.85 -12.37
C HIS A 142 -15.82 -8.31 -11.88
N PHE A 143 -15.90 -8.52 -10.57
CA PHE A 143 -15.60 -9.82 -9.95
C PHE A 143 -16.70 -10.35 -9.03
N GLY A 144 -17.62 -9.49 -8.60
CA GLY A 144 -18.74 -9.83 -7.74
C GLY A 144 -18.53 -9.56 -6.26
N PRO A 145 -19.61 -9.67 -5.46
CA PRO A 145 -19.62 -9.26 -4.06
C PRO A 145 -18.72 -10.12 -3.17
N GLU A 146 -18.50 -11.39 -3.52
CA GLU A 146 -17.60 -12.27 -2.75
C GLU A 146 -16.14 -11.77 -2.78
N VAL A 147 -15.68 -11.24 -3.93
CA VAL A 147 -14.35 -10.65 -4.05
C VAL A 147 -14.28 -9.34 -3.28
N VAL A 148 -15.34 -8.53 -3.34
CA VAL A 148 -15.42 -7.30 -2.55
C VAL A 148 -15.30 -7.62 -1.06
N GLN A 149 -16.09 -8.56 -0.56
CA GLN A 149 -16.14 -8.89 0.86
C GLN A 149 -14.84 -9.50 1.39
N TYR A 150 -14.21 -10.43 0.66
CA TYR A 150 -13.12 -11.25 1.19
C TYR A 150 -11.73 -10.94 0.63
N ALA A 151 -11.62 -10.03 -0.35
CA ALA A 151 -10.33 -9.58 -0.86
C ALA A 151 -10.20 -8.06 -0.84
N VAL A 152 -11.16 -7.34 -1.42
CA VAL A 152 -11.08 -5.86 -1.53
C VAL A 152 -11.25 -5.20 -0.18
N ASN A 153 -12.26 -5.57 0.59
CA ASN A 153 -12.52 -4.97 1.90
C ASN A 153 -11.35 -5.18 2.88
N PRO A 154 -10.79 -6.40 3.07
CA PRO A 154 -9.61 -6.59 3.91
C PRO A 154 -8.38 -5.82 3.41
N PHE A 155 -8.20 -5.73 2.09
CA PHE A 155 -7.10 -4.98 1.50
C PHE A 155 -7.22 -3.47 1.74
N VAL A 156 -8.41 -2.91 1.53
CA VAL A 156 -8.71 -1.50 1.76
C VAL A 156 -8.60 -1.16 3.24
N ALA A 157 -9.15 -2.01 4.13
CA ALA A 157 -8.99 -1.83 5.58
C ALA A 157 -7.51 -1.84 5.99
N GLY A 158 -6.68 -2.68 5.38
CA GLY A 158 -5.25 -2.75 5.69
C GLY A 158 -4.39 -1.59 5.18
N ILE A 159 -4.86 -0.81 4.20
CA ILE A 159 -4.12 0.32 3.61
C ILE A 159 -4.69 1.67 4.08
N TYR A 160 -6.00 1.80 4.02
CA TYR A 160 -6.71 3.06 4.26
C TYR A 160 -7.44 3.10 5.60
N ALA A 161 -7.56 1.95 6.29
CA ALA A 161 -8.45 1.81 7.46
C ALA A 161 -9.88 2.33 7.19
N GLY A 162 -10.34 2.20 5.94
CA GLY A 162 -11.61 2.77 5.45
C GLY A 162 -12.55 1.74 4.84
N ASP A 163 -13.73 2.20 4.45
CA ASP A 163 -14.76 1.39 3.78
C ASP A 163 -14.62 1.51 2.23
N PRO A 164 -14.43 0.39 1.48
CA PRO A 164 -14.40 0.44 0.03
C PRO A 164 -15.69 1.01 -0.60
N ALA A 165 -16.82 1.03 0.10
CA ALA A 165 -18.07 1.63 -0.35
C ALA A 165 -18.08 3.17 -0.28
N GLU A 166 -17.12 3.79 0.43
CA GLU A 166 -16.99 5.25 0.55
C GLU A 166 -15.79 5.81 -0.21
N LEU A 167 -14.77 4.98 -0.46
CA LEU A 167 -13.57 5.39 -1.18
C LEU A 167 -13.81 5.50 -2.69
N LEU A 168 -13.47 6.66 -3.27
CA LEU A 168 -13.51 6.87 -4.71
C LEU A 168 -12.34 6.14 -5.39
N LEU A 169 -12.64 5.36 -6.43
CA LEU A 169 -11.65 4.62 -7.20
C LEU A 169 -10.64 5.57 -7.85
N SER A 170 -11.09 6.71 -8.36
CA SER A 170 -10.24 7.69 -9.05
C SER A 170 -9.21 8.35 -8.14
N LEU A 171 -9.48 8.43 -6.83
CA LEU A 171 -8.57 9.05 -5.86
C LEU A 171 -7.65 8.04 -5.16
N THR A 172 -8.04 6.77 -5.13
CA THR A 172 -7.33 5.72 -4.38
C THR A 172 -6.58 4.72 -5.28
N PHE A 173 -7.16 4.35 -6.42
CA PHE A 173 -6.60 3.41 -7.38
C PHE A 173 -6.78 3.86 -8.84
N PRO A 174 -6.35 5.09 -9.21
CA PRO A 174 -6.55 5.64 -10.56
C PRO A 174 -5.98 4.75 -11.68
N GLN A 175 -4.91 4.01 -11.39
CA GLN A 175 -4.31 3.06 -12.32
C GLN A 175 -5.28 1.94 -12.73
N LEU A 176 -6.20 1.51 -11.87
CA LEU A 176 -7.17 0.46 -12.22
C LEU A 176 -8.23 0.97 -13.20
N ALA A 177 -8.69 2.21 -13.02
CA ALA A 177 -9.58 2.87 -13.97
C ALA A 177 -8.90 3.00 -15.34
N ALA A 178 -7.62 3.40 -15.36
CA ALA A 178 -6.83 3.46 -16.59
C ALA A 178 -6.70 2.09 -17.29
N LEU A 179 -6.46 1.01 -16.52
CA LEU A 179 -6.42 -0.35 -17.08
C LEU A 179 -7.75 -0.77 -17.68
N GLU A 180 -8.87 -0.44 -17.06
CA GLU A 180 -10.18 -0.71 -17.65
C GLU A 180 -10.41 0.09 -18.93
N THR A 181 -10.11 1.39 -18.93
CA THR A 181 -10.30 2.23 -20.12
C THR A 181 -9.44 1.76 -21.28
N GLN A 182 -8.23 1.27 -21.02
CA GLN A 182 -7.33 0.79 -22.06
C GLN A 182 -7.63 -0.64 -22.51
N TYR A 183 -7.90 -1.55 -21.56
CA TYR A 183 -7.95 -2.98 -21.83
C TYR A 183 -9.32 -3.61 -21.57
N GLY A 184 -10.24 -2.95 -20.87
CA GLY A 184 -11.55 -3.47 -20.43
C GLY A 184 -11.47 -4.48 -19.29
N SER A 185 -10.55 -5.44 -19.42
CA SER A 185 -10.22 -6.43 -18.39
C SER A 185 -8.99 -5.97 -17.62
N LEU A 186 -9.13 -5.95 -16.30
CA LEU A 186 -8.06 -5.67 -15.35
C LEU A 186 -7.04 -6.80 -15.35
N LEU A 187 -7.47 -8.05 -15.45
CA LEU A 187 -6.56 -9.19 -15.51
C LEU A 187 -5.68 -9.13 -16.76
N ARG A 188 -6.25 -8.77 -17.92
CA ARG A 188 -5.46 -8.54 -19.15
C ARG A 188 -4.55 -7.32 -19.02
N GLY A 189 -5.05 -6.24 -18.43
CA GLY A 189 -4.26 -5.03 -18.21
C GLY A 189 -3.05 -5.28 -17.32
N LEU A 190 -3.22 -5.98 -16.21
CA LEU A 190 -2.13 -6.36 -15.30
C LEU A 190 -1.12 -7.31 -15.97
N ALA A 191 -1.57 -8.23 -16.83
CA ALA A 191 -0.69 -9.14 -17.55
C ALA A 191 0.13 -8.45 -18.66
N LYS A 192 -0.38 -7.36 -19.24
CA LYS A 192 0.27 -6.58 -20.31
C LYS A 192 1.04 -5.37 -19.81
N GLY A 193 0.76 -4.92 -18.59
CA GLY A 193 1.50 -3.84 -17.95
C GLY A 193 2.99 -4.14 -17.90
N PRO A 194 3.84 -3.11 -17.74
CA PRO A 194 5.26 -3.35 -17.56
C PRO A 194 5.44 -4.37 -16.44
N LYS A 195 6.26 -5.40 -16.67
CA LYS A 195 6.78 -6.26 -15.61
C LYS A 195 7.73 -5.42 -14.76
N THR A 196 7.23 -4.35 -14.14
CA THR A 196 8.00 -3.54 -13.20
C THR A 196 8.47 -4.50 -12.12
N GLY A 197 9.79 -4.60 -12.04
CA GLY A 197 10.50 -5.73 -11.44
C GLY A 197 10.06 -6.02 -10.02
N SER A 198 10.36 -7.25 -9.59
CA SER A 198 10.42 -7.71 -8.19
C SER A 198 9.48 -6.96 -7.24
N ARG A 199 8.39 -7.63 -6.79
CA ARG A 199 7.55 -7.18 -5.67
C ARG A 199 8.36 -6.31 -4.72
N ARG A 200 8.03 -5.01 -4.64
CA ARG A 200 8.80 -4.04 -3.83
C ARG A 200 9.04 -4.65 -2.46
N ARG A 201 10.31 -4.66 -2.05
CA ARG A 201 10.72 -5.27 -0.79
C ARG A 201 10.03 -4.52 0.35
N THR A 202 9.36 -5.25 1.22
CA THR A 202 8.83 -4.69 2.46
C THR A 202 9.96 -4.67 3.47
N ILE A 203 10.29 -3.48 3.97
CA ILE A 203 11.39 -3.27 4.90
C ILE A 203 10.91 -2.54 6.16
N THR A 204 11.69 -2.66 7.23
CA THR A 204 11.72 -1.71 8.35
C THR A 204 13.18 -1.30 8.59
N LEU A 205 13.43 -0.46 9.59
CA LEU A 205 14.77 -0.07 10.01
C LEU A 205 15.07 -0.65 11.40
N ARG A 206 16.35 -0.93 11.67
CA ARG A 206 16.83 -1.26 13.01
C ARG A 206 16.53 -0.09 13.94
N GLY A 207 15.73 -0.35 14.99
CA GLY A 207 15.19 0.70 15.88
C GLY A 207 13.78 1.17 15.50
N GLY A 208 13.17 0.58 14.48
CA GLY A 208 11.85 0.94 13.97
C GLY A 208 11.88 2.00 12.88
N VAL A 209 10.75 2.23 12.21
CA VAL A 209 10.65 3.18 11.09
C VAL A 209 10.90 4.62 11.52
N GLN A 210 10.79 4.95 12.81
CA GLN A 210 11.11 6.28 13.34
C GLN A 210 12.56 6.69 13.08
N ALA A 211 13.49 5.73 12.93
CA ALA A 211 14.88 6.02 12.58
C ALA A 211 15.04 6.81 11.26
N LEU A 212 14.01 6.84 10.40
CA LEU A 212 13.98 7.68 9.19
C LEU A 212 13.82 9.18 9.50
N THR A 213 13.35 9.52 10.69
CA THR A 213 12.96 10.88 11.10
C THR A 213 13.67 11.38 12.35
N ASP A 214 14.53 10.56 12.94
CA ASP A 214 15.44 10.94 14.03
C ASP A 214 16.69 11.65 13.47
#